data_AF-A0A5J4RBA9-F1
#
_entry.id   AF-A0A5J4RBA9-F1
#
_cell.length_a   1.000
_cell.length_b   1.000
_cell.length_c   1.000
_cell.angle_alpha   90.00
_cell.angle_beta   90.00
_cell.angle_gamma   90.00
#
_symmetry.space_group_name_H-M   'P 1'
#
loop_
_entity.id
_entity.type
_entity.pdbx_description
1 polymer ?
#
loop_
_entity_poly.entity_id
_entity_poly.type
_entity_poly.pdbx_seq_one_letter_code
_entity_poly.pdbx_strand_id
1 'polypeptide(L)'
;MIEEFEKYLEKKGYSIFTPSGKPSTTYNYAKVRIPRICEREGITVQKLADNINFYVEKYDKLGSESEFGSKSKNAYICALKRFEEFVKVFKY
;
A
#
# COMPACT_ATOMS: atom_id res chain seq x y z
N MET A 1 -11.89 4.76 -0.85
CA MET A 1 -10.66 4.06 -1.28
C MET A 1 -9.70 3.73 -0.14
N ILE A 2 -9.08 4.69 0.58
CA ILE A 2 -8.14 4.34 1.68
C ILE A 2 -8.82 3.58 2.82
N GLU A 3 -10.01 4.01 3.24
CA GLU A 3 -10.78 3.32 4.29
C GLU A 3 -11.28 1.94 3.84
N GLU A 4 -11.59 1.78 2.56
CA GLU A 4 -11.99 0.49 2.00
C GLU A 4 -10.81 -0.47 1.92
N PHE A 5 -9.63 0.05 1.59
CA PHE A 5 -8.39 -0.71 1.64
C PHE A 5 -8.06 -1.14 3.07
N GLU A 6 -8.26 -0.26 4.06
CA GLU A 6 -8.10 -0.57 5.47
C GLU A 6 -9.02 -1.74 5.88
N LYS A 7 -10.32 -1.65 5.58
CA LYS A 7 -11.29 -2.74 5.81
C LYS A 7 -10.93 -4.03 5.06
N TYR A 8 -10.37 -3.94 3.86
CA TYR A 8 -9.90 -5.10 3.11
C TYR A 8 -8.73 -5.80 3.82
N LEU A 9 -7.76 -5.04 4.35
CA LEU A 9 -6.65 -5.59 5.12
C LEU A 9 -7.15 -6.28 6.40
N GLU A 10 -8.13 -5.69 7.10
CA GLU A 10 -8.77 -6.31 8.26
C GLU A 10 -9.42 -7.66 7.91
N LYS A 11 -10.19 -7.70 6.81
CA LYS A 11 -10.81 -8.94 6.32
C LYS A 11 -9.78 -10.01 5.92
N LYS A 12 -8.59 -9.60 5.48
CA LYS A 12 -7.44 -10.49 5.21
C LYS A 12 -6.73 -10.98 6.48
N GLY A 13 -7.15 -10.54 7.66
CA GLY A 13 -6.58 -10.96 8.95
C GLY A 13 -5.40 -10.12 9.42
N TYR A 14 -5.14 -8.96 8.80
CA TYR A 14 -4.15 -8.03 9.34
C TYR A 14 -4.71 -7.37 10.61
N SER A 15 -3.94 -7.43 11.70
CA SER A 15 -4.29 -6.77 12.96
C SER A 15 -4.53 -5.27 12.73
N ILE A 16 -5.48 -4.66 13.43
CA ILE A 16 -5.76 -3.19 13.41
C ILE A 16 -4.91 -2.45 14.46
N PHE A 17 -4.63 -3.14 15.56
CA PHE A 17 -3.76 -2.69 16.63
C PHE A 17 -2.72 -3.75 16.95
N THR A 18 -1.53 -3.34 17.37
CA THR A 18 -0.60 -4.26 18.01
C THR A 18 -1.12 -4.62 19.42
N PRO A 19 -0.66 -5.71 20.05
CA PRO A 19 -1.04 -6.07 21.43
C PRO A 19 -0.80 -4.95 22.45
N SER A 20 0.09 -4.00 22.15
CA SER A 20 0.40 -2.82 22.97
C SER A 20 -0.41 -1.57 22.60
N GLY A 21 -1.45 -1.69 21.77
CA GLY A 21 -2.32 -0.58 21.37
C GLY A 21 -1.73 0.39 20.32
N LYS A 22 -0.61 0.04 19.68
CA LYS A 22 0.00 0.89 18.63
C LYS A 22 -0.65 0.64 17.27
N PRO A 23 -0.61 1.61 16.34
CA PRO A 23 -1.10 1.42 14.99
C PRO A 23 -0.38 0.25 14.32
N SER A 24 -1.16 -0.69 13.79
CA SER A 24 -0.67 -1.93 13.22
C SER A 24 -0.20 -1.79 11.77
N THR A 25 0.05 -2.94 11.14
CA THR A 25 0.30 -3.06 9.69
C THR A 25 -0.84 -2.50 8.84
N THR A 26 -2.11 -2.69 9.24
CA THR A 26 -3.28 -2.20 8.52
C THR A 26 -3.27 -0.68 8.43
N TYR A 27 -3.17 0.00 9.58
CA TYR A 27 -3.06 1.45 9.63
C TYR A 27 -1.82 1.96 8.89
N ASN A 28 -0.65 1.33 9.11
CA ASN A 28 0.57 1.76 8.45
C ASN A 28 0.46 1.69 6.93
N TYR A 29 -0.07 0.60 6.37
CA TYR A 29 -0.16 0.44 4.93
C TYR A 29 -1.15 1.46 4.33
N ALA A 30 -2.34 1.56 4.90
CA ALA A 30 -3.41 2.41 4.38
C ALA A 30 -3.18 3.91 4.63
N LYS A 31 -2.73 4.30 5.83
CA LYS A 31 -2.67 5.72 6.25
C LYS A 31 -1.27 6.33 6.15
N VAL A 32 -0.21 5.53 6.03
CA VAL A 32 1.16 6.03 5.97
C VAL A 32 1.83 5.70 4.64
N ARG A 33 1.88 4.43 4.24
CA ARG A 33 2.70 4.00 3.09
C ARG A 33 2.10 4.41 1.74
N ILE A 34 0.83 4.09 1.51
CA ILE A 34 0.15 4.45 0.26
C ILE A 34 0.08 5.98 0.07
N PRO A 35 -0.31 6.78 1.08
CA PRO A 35 -0.29 8.24 0.96
C PRO A 35 1.11 8.80 0.68
N ARG A 36 2.15 8.26 1.31
CA ARG A 36 3.55 8.70 1.09
C ARG A 36 4.05 8.43 -0.33
N ILE A 37 3.60 7.33 -0.95
CA ILE A 37 3.89 7.04 -2.36
C ILE A 37 3.14 8.03 -3.25
N CYS A 38 1.86 8.30 -2.96
CA CYS A 38 1.07 9.27 -3.69
C CYS A 38 1.69 10.68 -3.64
N GLU A 39 2.13 11.12 -2.46
CA GLU A 39 2.84 12.39 -2.23
C GLU A 39 4.12 12.46 -3.07
N ARG A 40 4.91 11.40 -3.08
CA ARG A 40 6.19 11.34 -3.79
C ARG A 40 6.03 11.37 -5.31
N GLU A 41 4.99 10.73 -5.83
CA GLU A 41 4.68 10.71 -7.26
C GLU A 41 3.89 11.94 -7.71
N GLY A 42 3.40 12.76 -6.77
CA GLY A 42 2.53 13.90 -7.08
C GLY A 42 1.16 13.49 -7.65
N ILE A 43 0.63 12.35 -7.20
CA ILE A 43 -0.62 11.76 -7.72
C ILE A 43 -1.66 11.58 -6.61
N THR A 44 -2.91 11.36 -7.01
CA THR A 44 -3.97 10.94 -6.10
C THR A 44 -3.99 9.42 -5.91
N VAL A 45 -4.61 8.96 -4.83
CA VAL A 45 -4.83 7.52 -4.58
C VAL A 45 -5.63 6.87 -5.71
N GLN A 46 -6.57 7.61 -6.30
CA GLN A 46 -7.33 7.14 -7.46
C GLN A 46 -6.41 6.89 -8.66
N LYS A 47 -5.51 7.84 -8.97
CA LYS A 47 -4.55 7.70 -10.06
C LYS A 47 -3.58 6.54 -9.83
N LEU A 48 -3.16 6.33 -8.59
CA LEU A 48 -2.39 5.16 -8.18
C LEU A 48 -3.16 3.86 -8.46
N ALA A 49 -4.43 3.77 -8.06
CA ALA A 49 -5.28 2.59 -8.31
C ALA A 49 -5.53 2.34 -9.80
N ASP A 50 -5.63 3.39 -10.62
CA ASP A 50 -5.82 3.26 -12.06
C ASP A 50 -4.60 2.72 -12.80
N ASN A 51 -3.40 2.88 -12.22
CA ASN A 51 -2.14 2.48 -12.83
C ASN A 51 -1.33 1.57 -11.89
N ILE A 52 -2.02 0.78 -11.06
CA ILE A 52 -1.38 0.11 -9.92
C ILE A 52 -0.25 -0.85 -10.33
N ASN A 53 -0.40 -1.57 -11.45
CA ASN A 53 0.63 -2.47 -11.97
C ASN A 53 1.93 -1.70 -12.27
N PHE A 54 1.84 -0.53 -12.91
CA PHE A 54 2.99 0.33 -13.20
C PHE A 54 3.72 0.74 -11.93
N TYR A 55 2.98 1.18 -10.90
CA TYR A 55 3.60 1.60 -9.64
C TYR A 55 4.17 0.43 -8.83
N VAL A 56 3.54 -0.75 -8.88
CA VAL A 56 4.11 -1.97 -8.29
C VAL A 56 5.45 -2.28 -8.95
N GLU A 57 5.51 -2.34 -10.28
CA GLU A 57 6.75 -2.60 -11.02
C GLU A 57 7.83 -1.54 -10.74
N LYS A 58 7.45 -0.26 -10.73
CA LYS A 58 8.35 0.87 -10.46
C LYS A 58 9.04 0.77 -9.08
N TYR A 59 8.32 0.28 -8.06
CA TYR A 59 8.83 0.17 -6.69
C TYR A 59 9.30 -1.26 -6.32
N ASP A 60 9.12 -2.25 -7.19
CA ASP A 60 9.63 -3.61 -6.98
C ASP A 60 11.15 -3.66 -7.17
N LYS A 61 11.77 -4.81 -6.89
CA LYS A 61 13.23 -5.00 -6.82
C LYS A 61 14.02 -4.53 -8.05
N LEU A 62 13.40 -4.55 -9.23
CA LEU A 62 14.04 -4.16 -10.49
C LEU A 62 13.57 -2.79 -11.01
N GLY A 63 12.66 -2.14 -10.27
CA GLY A 63 12.10 -0.86 -10.66
C GLY A 63 13.03 0.31 -10.34
N SER A 64 12.77 1.45 -10.99
CA SER A 64 13.54 2.69 -10.80
C SER A 64 13.43 3.27 -9.38
N GLU A 65 12.40 2.90 -8.63
CA GLU A 65 12.16 3.32 -7.24
C GLU A 65 12.35 2.19 -6.23
N SER A 66 13.03 1.11 -6.62
CA SER A 66 13.34 -0.07 -5.80
C SER A 66 14.00 0.27 -4.46
N GLU A 67 14.92 1.25 -4.44
CA GLU A 67 15.56 1.71 -3.20
C GLU A 67 14.53 2.20 -2.19
N PHE A 68 13.56 3.01 -2.64
CA PHE A 68 12.50 3.49 -1.76
C PHE A 68 11.49 2.38 -1.42
N GLY A 69 11.14 1.54 -2.40
CA GLY A 69 10.24 0.40 -2.20
C GLY A 69 10.74 -0.57 -1.12
N SER A 70 12.05 -0.77 -1.04
CA SER A 70 12.70 -1.65 -0.05
C SER A 70 12.85 -1.05 1.36
N LYS A 71 12.55 0.24 1.54
CA LYS A 71 12.66 0.91 2.85
C LYS A 71 11.77 0.25 3.91
N SER A 72 12.24 0.33 5.15
CA SER A 72 11.57 -0.24 6.32
C SER A 72 11.25 -1.74 6.13
N LYS A 73 12.24 -2.52 5.66
CA LYS A 73 12.10 -3.96 5.39
C LYS A 73 11.01 -4.26 4.34
N ASN A 74 11.09 -3.60 3.19
CA ASN A 74 10.14 -3.74 2.08
C ASN A 74 8.70 -3.29 2.39
N ALA A 75 8.48 -2.48 3.43
CA ALA A 75 7.12 -2.12 3.85
C ALA A 75 6.36 -1.35 2.77
N TYR A 76 7.03 -0.54 1.96
CA TYR A 76 6.39 0.23 0.88
C TYR A 76 5.96 -0.65 -0.28
N ILE A 77 6.86 -1.51 -0.79
CA ILE A 77 6.48 -2.45 -1.86
C ILE A 77 5.45 -3.48 -1.38
N CYS A 78 5.53 -3.95 -0.13
CA CYS A 78 4.50 -4.83 0.43
C CYS A 78 3.14 -4.13 0.52
N ALA A 79 3.10 -2.85 0.92
CA ALA A 79 1.87 -2.07 0.92
C ALA A 79 1.28 -1.91 -0.49
N LEU A 80 2.12 -1.62 -1.49
CA LEU A 80 1.70 -1.53 -2.91
C LEU A 80 1.12 -2.84 -3.43
N LYS A 81 1.77 -3.98 -3.16
CA LYS A 81 1.27 -5.30 -3.58
C LYS A 81 -0.07 -5.65 -2.94
N ARG A 82 -0.27 -5.29 -1.66
CA ARG A 82 -1.59 -5.46 -1.02
C ARG A 82 -2.64 -4.51 -1.57
N PHE A 83 -2.26 -3.28 -1.91
CA PHE A 83 -3.16 -2.34 -2.56
C PHE A 83 -3.53 -2.79 -3.97
N GLU A 84 -2.59 -3.40 -4.71
CA GLU A 84 -2.83 -4.03 -6.01
C GLU A 84 -3.87 -5.16 -5.91
N GLU A 85 -3.69 -6.08 -4.95
CA GLU A 85 -4.69 -7.13 -4.70
C GLU A 85 -6.07 -6.54 -4.39
N PHE A 86 -6.13 -5.51 -3.53
CA PHE A 86 -7.36 -4.79 -3.22
C PHE A 86 -8.01 -4.22 -4.49
N VAL A 87 -7.27 -3.47 -5.30
CA VAL A 87 -7.79 -2.87 -6.54
C VAL A 87 -8.31 -3.94 -7.49
N LYS A 88 -7.61 -5.08 -7.62
CA LYS A 88 -8.04 -6.19 -8.48
C LYS A 88 -9.33 -6.86 -7.99
N VAL A 89 -9.54 -6.94 -6.67
CA VAL A 89 -10.78 -7.51 -6.09
C VAL A 89 -11.99 -6.56 -6.24
N PHE A 90 -11.76 -5.24 -6.34
CA PHE A 90 -12.84 -4.25 -6.38
C PHE A 90 -13.16 -3.72 -7.79
N LYS A 91 -12.28 -3.94 -8.78
CA LYS A 91 -12.50 -3.56 -10.18
C LYS A 91 -13.15 -4.67 -11.04
N TYR A 92 -13.49 -5.82 -10.44
CA TYR A 92 -14.19 -6.95 -11.05
C TYR A 92 -15.27 -7.47 -10.08
#